data_AF-A0A7X9UBE1-F1
#
_entry.id   AF-A0A7X9UBE1-F1
#
_cell.length_a   1.000
_cell.length_b   1.000
_cell.length_c   1.000
_cell.angle_alpha   90.00
_cell.angle_beta   90.00
_cell.angle_gamma   90.00
#
_symmetry.space_group_name_H-M   'P 1'
#
loop_
_entity.id
_entity.type
_entity.pdbx_description
1 polymer ?
#
loop_
_entity_poly.entity_id
_entity_poly.type
_entity_poly.pdbx_seq_one_letter_code
_entity_poly.pdbx_strand_id
1 'polypeptide(L)'
;MNGFFGEYEGERISLMPQRPWGDYFAHFGGESQQEVRDRMMATLGEVMETPASRCVLAVSHGSAIKEFHDAVLGDAADLLKPVPGNASTMHFTYEDGAFTLQEVFMQEDYARELGVEPL
;
A
#
# COMPACT_ATOMS: atom_id res chain seq x y z
N MET A 1 6.52 -4.99 -4.02
CA MET A 1 6.37 -6.17 -3.14
C MET A 1 4.89 -6.37 -2.78
N ASN A 2 4.37 -7.61 -2.75
CA ASN A 2 2.99 -7.98 -2.38
C ASN A 2 2.96 -8.62 -0.98
N GLY A 3 1.80 -8.68 -0.32
CA GLY A 3 1.63 -9.56 0.85
C GLY A 3 1.53 -11.03 0.42
N PHE A 4 2.14 -11.94 1.18
CA PHE A 4 2.10 -13.38 0.95
C PHE A 4 0.93 -14.04 1.69
N PHE A 5 0.06 -14.74 0.96
CA PHE A 5 -1.18 -15.32 1.49
C PHE A 5 -1.10 -16.81 1.88
N GLY A 6 0.07 -17.43 1.74
CA GLY A 6 0.24 -18.85 2.06
C GLY A 6 -0.61 -19.75 1.16
N GLU A 7 -1.33 -20.72 1.76
CA GLU A 7 -2.22 -21.64 1.03
C GLU A 7 -3.37 -20.94 0.27
N TYR A 8 -3.68 -19.68 0.60
CA TYR A 8 -4.73 -18.91 -0.07
C TYR A 8 -4.27 -18.22 -1.36
N GLU A 9 -2.99 -18.32 -1.72
CA GLU A 9 -2.48 -17.75 -2.97
C GLU A 9 -3.22 -18.33 -4.19
N GLY A 10 -3.83 -17.46 -4.98
CA GLY A 10 -4.62 -17.83 -6.16
C GLY A 10 -6.05 -18.33 -5.86
N GLU A 11 -6.48 -18.36 -4.60
CA GLU A 11 -7.85 -18.73 -4.25
C GLU A 11 -8.84 -17.59 -4.53
N ARG A 12 -10.14 -17.92 -4.60
CA ARG A 12 -11.21 -16.96 -4.84
C ARG A 12 -11.32 -15.96 -3.69
N ILE A 13 -11.45 -14.68 -4.04
CA ILE A 13 -11.68 -13.58 -3.08
C ILE A 13 -12.89 -13.85 -2.16
N SER A 14 -13.92 -14.55 -2.67
CA SER A 14 -15.09 -14.92 -1.87
C SER A 14 -14.80 -15.84 -0.68
N LEU A 15 -13.64 -16.50 -0.66
CA LEU A 15 -13.18 -17.35 0.45
C LEU A 15 -12.21 -16.63 1.39
N MET A 16 -11.80 -15.40 1.06
CA MET A 16 -10.92 -14.62 1.92
C MET A 16 -11.71 -14.02 3.09
N PRO A 17 -11.10 -13.90 4.29
CA PRO A 17 -11.71 -13.20 5.41
C PRO A 17 -11.91 -11.71 5.08
N GLN A 18 -12.87 -11.08 5.76
CA GLN A 18 -13.00 -9.62 5.75
C GLN A 18 -11.80 -8.98 6.46
N ARG A 19 -11.43 -7.78 6.02
CA ARG A 19 -10.40 -6.97 6.71
C ARG A 19 -10.93 -6.43 8.04
N PRO A 20 -10.06 -6.13 9.03
CA PRO A 20 -8.61 -6.37 9.01
C PRO A 20 -8.28 -7.86 9.13
N TRP A 21 -7.23 -8.30 8.44
CA TRP A 21 -6.87 -9.74 8.39
C TRP A 21 -6.09 -10.22 9.62
N GLY A 22 -5.46 -9.30 10.37
CA GLY A 22 -4.64 -9.67 11.52
C GLY A 22 -3.58 -10.71 11.15
N ASP A 23 -3.57 -11.82 11.88
CA ASP A 23 -2.66 -12.95 11.68
C ASP A 23 -3.29 -14.13 10.91
N TYR A 24 -4.49 -13.94 10.32
CA TYR A 24 -5.24 -15.03 9.68
C TYR A 24 -4.39 -15.85 8.69
N PHE A 25 -3.71 -15.19 7.75
CA PHE A 25 -2.90 -15.88 6.73
C PHE A 25 -1.61 -16.51 7.28
N ALA A 26 -1.09 -16.02 8.41
CA ALA A 26 0.09 -16.61 9.06
C ALA A 26 -0.18 -18.06 9.52
N HIS A 27 -1.42 -18.38 9.89
CA HIS A 27 -1.85 -19.74 10.22
C HIS A 27 -1.80 -20.71 9.03
N PHE A 28 -1.70 -20.20 7.80
CA PHE A 28 -1.64 -20.96 6.56
C PHE A 28 -0.29 -20.76 5.83
N GLY A 29 0.74 -20.37 6.58
CA GLY A 29 2.09 -20.16 6.06
C GLY A 29 2.30 -18.85 5.31
N GLY A 30 1.32 -17.94 5.30
CA GLY A 30 1.44 -16.58 4.77
C GLY A 30 2.07 -15.59 5.76
N GLU A 31 2.02 -14.31 5.42
CA GLU A 31 2.39 -13.20 6.31
C GLU A 31 1.17 -12.70 7.10
N SER A 32 1.39 -12.27 8.33
CA SER A 32 0.44 -11.44 9.08
C SER A 32 0.38 -10.01 8.50
N GLN A 33 -0.71 -9.32 8.80
CA GLN A 33 -0.90 -7.92 8.41
C GLN A 33 0.23 -7.02 8.94
N GLN A 34 0.68 -7.26 10.18
CA GLN A 34 1.74 -6.48 10.80
C GLN A 34 3.10 -6.75 10.15
N GLU A 35 3.43 -7.99 9.79
CA GLU A 35 4.67 -8.31 9.09
C GLU A 35 4.76 -7.59 7.74
N VAL A 36 3.67 -7.60 6.95
CA VAL A 36 3.61 -6.87 5.68
C VAL A 36 3.83 -5.37 5.91
N ARG A 37 3.18 -4.80 6.93
CA ARG A 37 3.32 -3.39 7.30
C ARG A 37 4.76 -3.03 7.65
N ASP A 38 5.37 -3.79 8.55
CA ASP A 38 6.72 -3.55 9.04
C ASP A 38 7.74 -3.60 7.90
N ARG A 39 7.68 -4.63 7.05
CA ARG A 39 8.61 -4.72 5.91
C ARG A 39 8.38 -3.59 4.89
N MET A 40 7.15 -3.12 4.70
CA MET A 40 6.87 -2.01 3.79
C MET A 40 7.43 -0.70 4.32
N MET A 41 7.22 -0.40 5.61
CA MET A 41 7.76 0.79 6.27
C MET A 41 9.29 0.77 6.27
N ALA A 42 9.91 -0.36 6.63
CA ALA A 42 11.36 -0.50 6.64
C ALA A 42 11.96 -0.33 5.23
N THR A 43 11.45 -1.06 4.24
CA THR A 43 11.98 -1.01 2.87
C THR A 43 11.87 0.38 2.27
N LEU A 44 10.72 1.05 2.41
CA LEU A 44 10.53 2.40 1.86
C LEU A 44 11.37 3.43 2.63
N GLY A 45 11.48 3.31 3.96
CA GLY A 45 12.36 4.16 4.77
C GLY A 45 13.82 4.05 4.35
N GLU A 46 14.36 2.83 4.22
CA GLU A 46 15.74 2.59 3.77
C GLU A 46 16.02 3.21 2.39
N VAL A 47 15.06 3.12 1.47
CA VAL A 47 15.19 3.73 0.14
C VAL A 47 15.23 5.25 0.22
N MET A 48 14.42 5.86 1.09
CA MET A 48 14.39 7.32 1.26
C MET A 48 15.62 7.86 2.00
N GLU A 49 16.19 7.09 2.93
CA GLU A 49 17.43 7.45 3.66
C GLU A 49 18.70 7.30 2.82
N THR A 50 18.60 6.75 1.61
CA THR A 50 19.74 6.67 0.69
C THR A 50 20.12 8.09 0.21
N PRO A 51 21.36 8.58 0.39
CA PRO A 51 21.72 9.99 0.15
C PRO A 51 21.51 10.50 -1.29
N ALA A 52 21.41 9.62 -2.27
CA ALA A 52 21.14 9.97 -3.67
C ALA A 52 19.64 10.04 -4.02
N SER A 53 18.77 9.57 -3.11
CA SER A 53 17.32 9.56 -3.27
C SER A 53 16.77 10.98 -3.09
N ARG A 54 16.31 11.57 -4.20
CA ARG A 54 15.65 12.88 -4.22
C ARG A 54 14.16 12.81 -4.56
N CYS A 55 13.80 11.79 -5.34
CA CYS A 55 12.43 11.45 -5.71
C CYS A 55 12.41 9.97 -6.08
N VAL A 56 11.51 9.21 -5.48
CA VAL A 56 11.44 7.75 -5.60
C VAL A 56 10.07 7.37 -6.13
N LEU A 57 10.04 6.58 -7.20
CA LEU A 57 8.83 5.92 -7.66
C LEU A 57 8.87 4.46 -7.19
N ALA A 58 7.93 4.09 -6.33
CA ALA A 58 7.76 2.71 -5.86
C ALA A 58 6.47 2.11 -6.43
N VAL A 59 6.58 0.91 -7.01
CA VAL A 59 5.44 0.15 -7.54
C VAL A 59 5.19 -1.08 -6.66
N SER A 60 3.94 -1.26 -6.23
CA SER A 60 3.52 -2.33 -5.32
C SER A 60 2.08 -2.77 -5.63
N HIS A 61 1.48 -3.55 -4.74
CA HIS A 61 0.16 -4.15 -4.90
C HIS A 61 -0.79 -3.58 -3.86
N GLY A 62 -2.10 -3.60 -4.16
CA GLY A 62 -3.10 -2.91 -3.35
C GLY A 62 -3.11 -3.30 -1.87
N SER A 63 -2.90 -4.59 -1.54
CA SER A 63 -2.85 -5.05 -0.15
C SER A 63 -1.65 -4.49 0.62
N ALA A 64 -0.46 -4.49 0.02
CA ALA A 64 0.76 -3.96 0.64
C ALA A 64 0.75 -2.42 0.70
N ILE A 65 0.24 -1.76 -0.34
CA ILE A 65 0.03 -0.31 -0.35
C ILE A 65 -0.94 0.10 0.76
N LYS A 66 -2.01 -0.67 1.00
CA LYS A 66 -2.94 -0.42 2.11
C LYS A 66 -2.24 -0.42 3.46
N GLU A 67 -1.40 -1.41 3.73
CA GLU A 67 -0.71 -1.49 5.01
C GLU A 67 0.27 -0.35 5.23
N PHE A 68 0.99 0.08 4.18
CA PHE A 68 1.84 1.27 4.25
C PHE A 68 1.01 2.54 4.48
N HIS A 69 -0.03 2.75 3.67
CA HIS A 69 -0.91 3.92 3.77
C HIS A 69 -1.55 4.04 5.16
N ASP A 70 -2.07 2.95 5.71
CA ASP A 70 -2.67 2.94 7.04
C ASP A 70 -1.63 3.21 8.13
N ALA A 71 -0.42 2.69 8.00
CA ALA A 71 0.66 2.98 8.93
C ALA A 71 1.01 4.46 8.95
N VAL A 72 1.03 5.12 7.78
CA VAL A 72 1.28 6.56 7.67
C VAL A 72 0.13 7.38 8.26
N LEU A 73 -1.12 6.97 8.07
CA LEU A 73 -2.28 7.68 8.65
C LEU A 73 -2.45 7.45 10.16
N GLY A 74 -1.92 6.36 10.71
CA GLY A 74 -2.07 6.00 12.12
C GLY A 74 -3.54 5.92 12.54
N ASP A 75 -3.91 6.61 13.61
CA ASP A 75 -5.28 6.62 14.16
C ASP A 75 -6.33 7.20 13.19
N ALA A 76 -5.91 7.95 12.17
CA ALA A 76 -6.80 8.49 11.15
C ALA A 76 -7.17 7.46 10.06
N ALA A 77 -6.55 6.28 10.06
CA ALA A 77 -6.78 5.26 9.05
C ALA A 77 -8.18 4.64 9.17
N ASP A 78 -8.91 4.59 8.05
CA ASP A 78 -10.09 3.73 7.91
C ASP A 78 -9.65 2.33 7.48
N LEU A 79 -9.69 1.39 8.42
CA LEU A 79 -9.23 0.01 8.20
C LEU A 79 -10.09 -0.78 7.20
N LEU A 80 -11.32 -0.33 6.93
CA LEU A 80 -12.27 -0.99 6.03
C LEU A 80 -12.28 -0.36 4.62
N LYS A 81 -11.96 0.92 4.50
CA LYS A 81 -11.90 1.61 3.20
C LYS A 81 -10.76 1.05 2.34
N PRO A 82 -10.98 0.62 1.09
CA PRO A 82 -9.90 0.14 0.23
C PRO A 82 -9.00 1.29 -0.25
N VAL A 83 -7.78 0.95 -0.72
CA VAL A 83 -6.97 1.88 -1.52
C VAL A 83 -7.67 2.15 -2.87
N PRO A 84 -7.33 3.26 -3.55
CA PRO A 84 -7.79 3.52 -4.92
C PRO A 84 -7.44 2.38 -5.89
N GLY A 85 -8.17 2.33 -7.01
CA GLY A 85 -8.06 1.27 -8.01
C GLY A 85 -6.71 1.20 -8.72
N ASN A 86 -6.58 0.24 -9.63
CA ASN A 86 -5.33 -0.01 -10.36
C ASN A 86 -4.76 1.26 -11.01
N ALA A 87 -3.43 1.36 -11.05
CA ALA A 87 -2.70 2.49 -11.63
C ALA A 87 -2.98 3.87 -10.98
N SER A 88 -3.60 3.89 -9.79
CA SER A 88 -3.62 5.09 -8.96
C SER A 88 -2.26 5.30 -8.28
N THR A 89 -1.92 6.55 -8.00
CA THR A 89 -0.66 6.93 -7.35
C THR A 89 -0.94 7.69 -6.06
N MET A 90 -0.15 7.41 -5.03
CA MET A 90 -0.16 8.18 -3.79
C MET A 90 1.17 8.92 -3.66
N HIS A 91 1.11 10.23 -3.45
CA HIS A 91 2.27 11.08 -3.27
C HIS A 91 2.51 11.31 -1.77
N PHE A 92 3.71 10.95 -1.32
CA PHE A 92 4.16 11.16 0.05
C PHE A 92 5.41 12.04 0.08
N THR A 93 5.50 12.91 1.06
CA THR A 93 6.79 13.51 1.48
C THR A 93 7.44 12.65 2.55
N TYR A 94 8.76 12.75 2.67
CA TYR A 94 9.54 12.07 3.70
C TYR A 94 10.53 13.06 4.32
N GLU A 95 10.45 13.23 5.63
CA GLU A 95 11.31 14.13 6.41
C GLU A 95 11.52 13.53 7.81
N ASP A 96 12.75 13.58 8.31
CA ASP A 96 13.13 13.08 9.65
C ASP A 96 12.58 11.70 10.01
N GLY A 97 12.66 10.75 9.07
CA GLY A 97 12.22 9.37 9.28
C GLY A 97 10.71 9.15 9.11
N ALA A 98 9.92 10.19 8.79
CA ALA A 98 8.47 10.13 8.76
C ALA A 98 7.90 10.41 7.36
N PHE A 99 6.96 9.57 6.93
CA PHE A 99 6.17 9.78 5.72
C PHE A 99 4.94 10.65 6.03
N THR A 100 4.55 11.50 5.08
CA THR A 100 3.28 12.25 5.15
C THR A 100 2.57 12.18 3.80
N LEU A 101 1.31 11.74 3.79
CA LEU A 101 0.48 11.71 2.58
C LEU A 101 0.14 13.14 2.15
N GLN A 102 0.43 13.48 0.90
CA GLN A 102 0.10 14.78 0.31
C GLN A 102 -1.13 14.68 -0.58
N GLU A 103 -1.14 13.70 -1.48
CA GLU A 103 -2.16 13.62 -2.54
C GLU A 103 -2.34 12.20 -3.04
N VAL A 104 -3.52 11.93 -3.59
CA VAL A 104 -3.89 10.67 -4.22
C VAL A 104 -4.42 10.99 -5.61
N PHE A 105 -3.75 10.46 -6.64
CA PHE A 105 -4.13 10.60 -8.04
C PHE A 105 -4.78 9.32 -8.55
N MET A 106 -5.98 9.43 -9.11
CA MET A 106 -6.70 8.33 -9.71
C MET A 106 -6.67 8.41 -11.25
N GLN A 107 -7.17 7.37 -11.91
CA GLN A 107 -7.21 7.31 -13.38
C GLN A 107 -7.98 8.49 -13.98
N GLU A 108 -9.05 8.92 -13.32
CA GLU A 108 -9.87 10.06 -13.73
C GLU A 108 -9.11 11.39 -13.63
N ASP A 109 -8.21 11.53 -12.65
CA ASP A 109 -7.37 12.72 -12.51
C ASP A 109 -6.33 12.76 -13.63
N TYR A 110 -5.70 11.62 -13.94
CA TYR A 110 -4.79 11.51 -15.09
C TYR A 110 -5.50 11.82 -16.41
N ALA A 111 -6.71 11.29 -16.60
CA ALA A 111 -7.50 11.55 -17.80
C ALA A 111 -7.77 13.05 -17.98
N ARG A 112 -8.16 13.73 -16.89
CA ARG A 112 -8.38 15.17 -16.87
C ARG A 112 -7.12 15.97 -17.22
N GLU A 113 -5.99 15.65 -16.61
CA GLU A 113 -4.72 16.36 -16.85
C GLU A 113 -4.16 16.14 -18.25
N LEU A 114 -4.32 14.93 -18.79
CA LEU A 114 -3.83 14.56 -20.12
C LEU A 114 -4.79 14.95 -21.26
N GLY A 115 -6.00 15.43 -20.93
CA GLY A 115 -7.04 15.76 -21.92
C GLY A 115 -7.55 14.55 -22.69
N VAL A 116 -7.60 13.38 -22.04
CA VAL A 116 -8.10 12.13 -22.61
C VAL A 116 -9.37 11.66 -21.88
N GLU A 117 -10.16 10.81 -22.52
CA GLU A 117 -11.32 10.19 -21.87
C GLU A 117 -10.86 9.20 -20.79
N PRO A 118 -11.54 9.12 -19.63
CA PRO A 118 -11.26 8.10 -18.62
C PRO A 118 -11.48 6.68 -19.17
N LEU A 119 -10.70 5.72 -18.65
CA LEU A 119 -10.82 4.30 -18.99
C LEU A 119 -12.01 3.62 -18.30
#